data_AF-A0A945L812-F1
#
_entry.id   AF-A0A945L812-F1
#
_cell.length_a   1.000
_cell.length_b   1.000
_cell.length_c   1.000
_cell.angle_alpha   90.00
_cell.angle_beta   90.00
_cell.angle_gamma   90.00
#
_symmetry.space_group_name_H-M   'P 1'
#
loop_
_entity.id
_entity.type
_entity.pdbx_description
1 polymer ?
#
loop_
_entity_poly.entity_id
_entity_poly.type
_entity_poly.pdbx_seq_one_letter_code
_entity_poly.pdbx_strand_id
1 'polypeptide(L)'
;MKNIICLTEAEIETFLPDERHAEAKALLGPCLEIDPGDIENETEWNNLIKECDAEIILSAWKMQALSHDILDTAPNLKYVCYLAGSVRSKIDRSLIDKGVDRDRRLAGLAVTNDQLALAAAN
;
A
#
# COMPACT_ATOMS: atom_id res chain seq x y z
N MET A 1 -3.27 -7.42 -12.66
CA MET A 1 -3.00 -6.11 -12.06
C MET A 1 -4.24 -5.61 -11.38
N LYS A 2 -4.21 -5.64 -10.04
CA LYS A 2 -5.25 -5.13 -9.16
C LYS A 2 -4.55 -4.46 -7.98
N ASN A 3 -4.82 -3.19 -7.73
CA ASN A 3 -4.25 -2.49 -6.58
C ASN A 3 -4.88 -3.01 -5.28
N ILE A 4 -4.27 -2.75 -4.13
CA ILE A 4 -4.77 -3.29 -2.86
C ILE A 4 -5.13 -2.15 -1.91
N ILE A 5 -6.32 -2.24 -1.31
CA ILE A 5 -6.72 -1.46 -0.14
C ILE A 5 -6.80 -2.44 1.02
N CYS A 6 -5.86 -2.31 1.96
CA CYS A 6 -5.74 -3.18 3.13
C CYS A 6 -5.96 -2.35 4.39
N LEU A 7 -7.23 -2.21 4.78
CA LEU A 7 -7.69 -1.37 5.88
C LEU A 7 -8.84 -2.06 6.62
N THR A 8 -8.85 -1.93 7.93
CA THR A 8 -10.01 -2.27 8.77
C THR A 8 -11.11 -1.21 8.65
N GLU A 9 -12.34 -1.55 9.02
CA GLU A 9 -13.46 -0.58 9.09
C GLU A 9 -13.10 0.65 9.95
N ALA A 10 -12.48 0.45 11.12
CA ALA A 10 -12.05 1.54 12.00
C ALA A 10 -10.99 2.45 11.36
N GLU A 11 -10.08 1.88 10.56
CA GLU A 11 -9.08 2.66 9.82
C GLU A 11 -9.72 3.44 8.67
N ILE A 12 -10.71 2.86 7.98
CA ILE A 12 -11.49 3.57 6.96
C ILE A 12 -12.20 4.76 7.59
N GLU A 13 -12.93 4.58 8.70
CA GLU A 13 -13.62 5.67 9.40
C GLU A 13 -12.66 6.77 9.88
N THR A 14 -11.45 6.38 10.33
CA THR A 14 -10.47 7.31 10.88
C THR A 14 -9.76 8.12 9.79
N PHE A 15 -9.32 7.46 8.70
CA PHE A 15 -8.43 8.06 7.71
C PHE A 15 -9.14 8.45 6.41
N LEU A 16 -10.23 7.77 6.08
CA LEU A 16 -11.02 7.97 4.86
C LEU A 16 -12.50 8.25 5.20
N PRO A 17 -12.81 9.23 6.08
CA PRO A 17 -14.20 9.53 6.44
C PRO A 17 -15.00 10.01 5.23
N ASP A 18 -16.33 9.90 5.34
CA ASP A 18 -17.28 10.32 4.32
C ASP A 18 -17.06 9.62 2.97
N GLU A 19 -17.07 10.36 1.87
CA GLU A 19 -16.91 9.82 0.51
C GLU A 19 -15.45 9.47 0.16
N ARG A 20 -14.48 9.77 1.02
CA ARG A 20 -13.06 9.62 0.71
C ARG A 20 -12.63 8.19 0.45
N HIS A 21 -13.28 7.20 1.08
CA HIS A 21 -13.02 5.81 0.76
C HIS A 21 -13.43 5.46 -0.68
N ALA A 22 -14.60 5.94 -1.10
CA ALA A 22 -15.07 5.76 -2.47
C ALA A 22 -14.19 6.51 -3.49
N GLU A 23 -13.74 7.72 -3.16
CA GLU A 23 -12.79 8.48 -3.98
C GLU A 23 -11.43 7.77 -4.11
N ALA A 24 -10.86 7.28 -3.00
CA ALA A 24 -9.61 6.53 -3.01
C ALA A 24 -9.71 5.27 -3.87
N LYS A 25 -10.82 4.54 -3.73
CA LYS A 25 -11.12 3.37 -4.57
C LYS A 25 -11.23 3.72 -6.05
N ALA A 26 -11.90 4.83 -6.39
CA ALA A 26 -12.02 5.29 -7.77
C ALA A 26 -10.65 5.69 -8.36
N LEU A 27 -9.80 6.34 -7.56
CA LEU A 27 -8.45 6.75 -7.95
C LEU A 27 -7.51 5.55 -8.17
N LEU A 28 -7.60 4.54 -7.31
CA LEU A 28 -6.77 3.33 -7.40
C LEU A 28 -7.16 2.42 -8.58
N GLY A 29 -8.31 2.65 -9.22
CA GLY A 29 -8.80 1.81 -10.30
C GLY A 29 -9.20 0.41 -9.80
N PRO A 30 -9.02 -0.67 -10.60
CA PRO A 30 -9.34 -2.02 -10.15
C PRO A 30 -8.55 -2.37 -8.88
N CYS A 31 -9.26 -2.47 -7.74
CA CYS A 31 -8.64 -2.77 -6.46
C CYS A 31 -9.27 -3.98 -5.73
N LEU A 32 -8.45 -4.69 -4.97
CA LEU A 32 -8.88 -5.64 -3.96
C LEU A 32 -8.97 -4.90 -2.62
N GLU A 33 -10.16 -4.89 -2.03
CA GLU A 33 -10.34 -4.48 -0.65
C GLU A 33 -10.24 -5.74 0.22
N ILE A 34 -9.41 -5.67 1.26
CA ILE A 34 -9.21 -6.75 2.21
C ILE A 34 -9.05 -6.17 3.61
N ASP A 35 -9.70 -6.79 4.60
CA ASP A 35 -9.43 -6.47 5.99
C ASP A 35 -8.09 -7.13 6.39
N PRO A 36 -7.13 -6.41 6.99
CA PRO A 36 -5.87 -7.00 7.43
C PRO A 36 -6.05 -8.12 8.48
N GLY A 37 -7.19 -8.18 9.17
CA GLY A 37 -7.57 -9.27 10.06
C GLY A 37 -7.89 -10.58 9.34
N ASP A 38 -8.18 -10.54 8.04
CA ASP A 38 -8.39 -11.72 7.19
C ASP A 38 -7.07 -12.31 6.67
N ILE A 39 -5.92 -11.67 6.96
CA ILE A 39 -4.59 -12.13 6.57
C ILE A 39 -3.90 -12.76 7.78
N GLU A 40 -3.67 -14.08 7.72
CA GLU A 40 -3.17 -14.85 8.85
C GLU A 40 -1.71 -14.52 9.19
N ASN A 41 -0.87 -14.25 8.17
CA ASN A 41 0.56 -14.07 8.35
C ASN A 41 1.24 -13.30 7.21
N GLU A 42 2.52 -12.97 7.41
CA GLU A 42 3.36 -12.27 6.44
C GLU A 42 3.50 -13.03 5.11
N THR A 43 3.60 -14.36 5.12
CA THR A 43 3.76 -15.14 3.88
C THR A 43 2.52 -15.01 2.99
N GLU A 44 1.34 -15.14 3.57
CA GLU A 44 0.07 -14.96 2.87
C GLU A 44 -0.05 -13.55 2.30
N TRP A 45 0.29 -12.53 3.09
CA TRP A 45 0.30 -11.14 2.64
C TRP A 45 1.18 -10.92 1.40
N ASN A 46 2.43 -11.40 1.45
CA ASN A 46 3.36 -11.24 0.35
C ASN A 46 2.94 -12.04 -0.88
N ASN A 47 2.30 -13.21 -0.72
CA ASN A 47 1.74 -13.96 -1.85
C ASN A 47 0.57 -13.21 -2.49
N LEU A 48 -0.32 -12.63 -1.68
CA LEU A 48 -1.46 -11.85 -2.18
C LEU A 48 -1.00 -10.65 -3.05
N ILE A 49 0.04 -9.94 -2.62
CA ILE A 49 0.63 -8.84 -3.38
C ILE A 49 1.12 -9.33 -4.76
N LYS A 50 1.79 -10.48 -4.80
CA LYS A 50 2.30 -11.08 -6.05
C LYS A 50 1.17 -11.51 -6.96
N GLU A 51 0.15 -12.18 -6.42
CA GLU A 51 -1.00 -12.67 -7.18
C GLU A 51 -1.84 -11.54 -7.77
N CYS A 52 -2.00 -10.45 -7.03
CA CYS A 52 -2.69 -9.26 -7.53
C CYS A 52 -1.87 -8.54 -8.62
N ASP A 53 -0.56 -8.76 -8.66
CA ASP A 53 0.40 -7.98 -9.43
C ASP A 53 0.16 -6.48 -9.17
N ALA A 54 0.13 -6.13 -7.88
CA ALA A 54 -0.31 -4.83 -7.40
C ALA A 54 0.76 -3.77 -7.70
N GLU A 55 0.33 -2.62 -8.20
CA GLU A 55 1.21 -1.47 -8.39
C GLU A 55 1.21 -0.55 -7.17
N ILE A 56 0.04 -0.41 -6.55
CA ILE A 56 -0.20 0.46 -5.41
C ILE A 56 -0.86 -0.35 -4.29
N ILE A 57 -0.36 -0.17 -3.07
CA ILE A 57 -0.99 -0.66 -1.84
C ILE A 57 -1.35 0.55 -0.98
N LEU A 58 -2.61 0.64 -0.56
CA LEU A 58 -3.10 1.58 0.44
C LEU A 58 -3.33 0.85 1.77
N SER A 59 -2.72 1.32 2.85
CA SER A 59 -2.78 0.63 4.14
C SER A 59 -2.61 1.55 5.35
N ALA A 60 -2.81 1.00 6.55
CA ALA A 60 -2.66 1.71 7.82
C ALA A 60 -2.09 0.79 8.93
N TRP A 61 -2.42 1.04 10.19
CA TRP A 61 -1.79 0.45 11.38
C TRP A 61 -1.67 -1.08 11.35
N LYS A 62 -2.68 -1.77 10.83
CA LYS A 62 -2.78 -3.23 10.84
C LYS A 62 -2.08 -3.93 9.67
N MET A 63 -1.43 -3.18 8.78
CA MET A 63 -0.67 -3.78 7.67
C MET A 63 0.43 -4.72 8.19
N GLN A 64 0.50 -5.91 7.60
CA GLN A 64 1.59 -6.86 7.78
C GLN A 64 2.88 -6.33 7.12
N ALA A 65 4.04 -6.78 7.61
CA ALA A 65 5.32 -6.38 7.06
C ALA A 65 5.52 -6.91 5.63
N LEU A 66 6.25 -6.16 4.82
CA LEU A 66 6.67 -6.62 3.50
C LEU A 66 7.99 -7.39 3.61
N SER A 67 8.10 -8.48 2.85
CA SER A 67 9.34 -9.25 2.81
C SER A 67 10.48 -8.44 2.17
N HIS A 68 11.72 -8.74 2.55
CA HIS A 68 12.91 -8.04 2.06
C HIS A 68 13.14 -8.18 0.54
N ASP A 69 12.55 -9.20 -0.07
CA ASP A 69 12.60 -9.56 -1.50
C ASP A 69 11.31 -9.18 -2.25
N ILE A 70 10.42 -8.39 -1.65
CA ILE A 70 9.13 -8.06 -2.27
C ILE A 70 9.27 -7.37 -3.62
N LEU A 71 10.31 -6.55 -3.82
CA LEU A 71 10.56 -5.85 -5.08
C LEU A 71 11.10 -6.77 -6.20
N ASP A 72 11.64 -7.93 -5.83
CA ASP A 72 12.09 -8.96 -6.77
C ASP A 72 10.92 -9.86 -7.17
N THR A 73 10.00 -10.10 -6.23
CA THR A 73 8.89 -11.04 -6.40
C THR A 73 7.58 -10.38 -6.86
N ALA A 74 7.37 -9.10 -6.59
CA ALA A 74 6.30 -8.25 -7.10
C ALA A 74 6.92 -7.02 -7.81
N PRO A 75 7.49 -7.21 -9.02
CA PRO A 75 8.28 -6.17 -9.69
C PRO A 75 7.47 -4.94 -10.14
N ASN A 76 6.14 -5.06 -10.21
CA ASN A 76 5.25 -3.96 -10.55
C ASN A 76 4.85 -3.12 -9.34
N LEU A 77 5.16 -3.55 -8.11
CA LEU A 77 4.90 -2.76 -6.90
C LEU A 77 5.76 -1.50 -6.92
N LYS A 78 5.10 -0.34 -7.06
CA LYS A 78 5.74 0.97 -7.09
C LYS A 78 5.49 1.75 -5.81
N TYR A 79 4.28 1.69 -5.26
CA TYR A 79 3.86 2.57 -4.17
C TYR A 79 3.23 1.81 -3.00
N VAL A 80 3.59 2.22 -1.78
CA VAL A 80 2.94 1.79 -0.52
C VAL A 80 2.50 3.05 0.23
N CYS A 81 1.22 3.37 0.10
CA CYS A 81 0.56 4.52 0.69
C CYS A 81 0.12 4.18 2.13
N TYR A 82 0.84 4.68 3.12
CA TYR A 82 0.56 4.39 4.53
C TYR A 82 -0.13 5.58 5.22
N LEU A 83 -1.40 5.42 5.56
CA LEU A 83 -2.27 6.52 6.06
C LEU A 83 -1.98 6.93 7.51
N ALA A 84 -1.49 5.98 8.31
CA ALA A 84 -1.32 6.10 9.75
C ALA A 84 -0.09 6.92 10.21
N GLY A 85 0.54 7.69 9.32
CA GLY A 85 1.73 8.50 9.62
C GLY A 85 3.04 7.81 9.23
N SER A 86 4.04 7.79 10.11
CA SER A 86 5.38 7.30 9.77
C SER A 86 5.42 5.78 9.57
N VAL A 87 5.78 5.33 8.36
CA VAL A 87 5.94 3.90 8.01
C VAL A 87 7.32 3.32 8.39
N ARG A 88 8.22 4.10 9.01
CA ARG A 88 9.62 3.71 9.30
C ARG A 88 9.78 2.46 10.16
N SER A 89 8.77 2.05 10.92
CA SER A 89 8.79 0.82 11.71
C SER A 89 8.30 -0.42 10.94
N LYS A 90 7.80 -0.24 9.72
CA LYS A 90 7.13 -1.28 8.91
C LYS A 90 7.83 -1.60 7.59
N ILE A 91 8.74 -0.74 7.15
CA ILE A 91 9.53 -0.92 5.92
C ILE A 91 11.01 -0.93 6.30
N ASP A 92 11.72 -1.99 5.89
CA ASP A 92 13.17 -2.07 6.06
C ASP A 92 13.87 -0.93 5.30
N ARG A 93 14.87 -0.31 5.93
CA ARG A 93 15.56 0.85 5.35
C ARG A 93 16.21 0.55 4.00
N SER A 94 16.64 -0.68 3.77
CA SER A 94 17.21 -1.12 2.49
C SER A 94 16.21 -1.03 1.33
N LEU A 95 14.91 -1.12 1.60
CA LEU A 95 13.86 -0.95 0.58
C LEU A 95 13.69 0.52 0.19
N ILE A 96 13.86 1.43 1.15
CA ILE A 96 13.89 2.87 0.89
C ILE A 96 15.10 3.22 0.02
N ASP A 97 16.27 2.72 0.40
CA ASP A 97 17.53 3.00 -0.32
C ASP A 97 17.52 2.40 -1.75
N LYS A 98 16.93 1.21 -1.95
CA LYS A 98 16.74 0.60 -3.27
C LYS A 98 15.73 1.36 -4.15
N GLY A 99 14.76 2.05 -3.55
CA GLY A 99 13.74 2.83 -4.27
C GLY A 99 14.20 4.21 -4.74
N VAL A 100 15.21 4.80 -4.09
CA VAL A 100 15.75 6.12 -4.45
C VAL A 100 16.64 6.08 -5.69
N ASP A 101 17.31 4.95 -5.95
CA ASP A 101 18.40 4.87 -6.94
C ASP A 101 17.92 4.49 -8.36
N ARG A 102 16.68 4.00 -8.54
CA ARG A 102 16.14 3.58 -9.85
C ARG A 102 14.63 3.79 -9.97
N ASP A 103 14.14 5.02 -10.04
CA ASP A 103 12.75 5.37 -10.44
C ASP A 103 11.56 4.63 -9.75
N ARG A 104 11.81 3.79 -8.74
CA ARG A 104 10.81 3.00 -7.98
C ARG A 104 10.57 3.65 -6.63
N ARG A 105 9.66 4.61 -6.57
CA ARG A 105 9.35 5.34 -5.33
C ARG A 105 8.60 4.47 -4.31
N LEU A 106 9.30 3.65 -3.52
CA LEU A 106 8.83 3.20 -2.21
C LEU A 106 8.80 4.39 -1.24
N ALA A 107 7.95 5.35 -1.53
CA ALA A 107 7.72 6.49 -0.69
C ALA A 107 6.71 6.05 0.37
N GLY A 108 7.19 5.89 1.60
CA GLY A 108 6.37 5.93 2.80
C GLY A 108 5.73 7.30 2.96
N LEU A 109 4.80 7.63 2.08
CA LEU A 109 4.07 8.88 2.10
C LEU A 109 2.94 8.72 3.10
N ALA A 110 3.02 9.47 4.19
CA ALA A 110 1.84 9.86 4.93
C ALA A 110 0.98 10.65 3.95
N VAL A 111 -0.02 9.98 3.36
CA VAL A 111 -0.73 10.53 2.22
C VAL A 111 -1.67 11.61 2.70
N THR A 112 -1.35 12.87 2.38
CA THR A 112 -2.38 13.89 2.18
C THR A 112 -2.97 13.72 0.77
N ASN A 113 -4.25 14.07 0.58
CA ASN A 113 -5.04 13.84 -0.64
C ASN A 113 -4.29 14.13 -1.97
N ASP A 114 -3.41 15.14 -1.99
CA ASP A 114 -2.63 15.54 -3.17
C ASP A 114 -1.67 14.45 -3.69
N GLN A 115 -1.20 13.55 -2.83
CA GLN A 115 -0.22 12.52 -3.22
C GLN A 115 -0.85 11.22 -3.70
N LEU A 116 -2.08 10.92 -3.27
CA LEU A 116 -2.90 9.85 -3.85
C LEU A 116 -3.24 10.18 -5.31
N ALA A 117 -3.56 11.45 -5.60
CA ALA A 117 -3.79 11.92 -6.96
C ALA A 117 -2.54 11.81 -7.85
N LEU A 118 -1.34 12.07 -7.32
CA LEU A 118 -0.09 11.94 -8.07
C LEU A 118 0.29 10.46 -8.35
N ALA A 119 -0.04 9.55 -7.43
CA ALA A 119 0.19 8.11 -7.61
C ALA A 119 -0.78 7.50 -8.64
N ALA A 120 -2.02 8.00 -8.72
CA ALA A 120 -3.03 7.57 -9.69
C ALA A 120 -2.88 8.19 -11.09
N ALA A 121 -2.05 9.22 -11.26
CA ALA A 121 -1.90 9.97 -12.51
C ALA A 121 -0.74 9.52 -13.42
N ASN A 122 -0.02 8.45 -13.07
CA ASN A 122 1.06 7.85 -13.89
C ASN A 122 0.65 6.48 -14.42
#